data_AF-A0A497QXR6-F1
#
_entry.id   AF-A0A497QXR6-F1
#
_cell.length_a   1.000
_cell.length_b   1.000
_cell.length_c   1.000
_cell.angle_alpha   90.00
_cell.angle_beta   90.00
_cell.angle_gamma   90.00
#
_symmetry.space_group_name_H-M   'P 1'
#
loop_
_entity.id
_entity.type
_entity.pdbx_description
1 polymer ?
#
loop_
_entity_poly.entity_id
_entity_poly.type
_entity_poly.pdbx_seq_one_letter_code
_entity_poly.pdbx_strand_id
1 'polypeptide(L)'
;MVTVYFAAPLFNQAETRYNAEITKRLEKRGYKVILPQRDGFEFQNLTELLSRHLEKAEIDNAVQELIYLLDIGCFLPSSDAVLAVLNEPLDPGVIVEICYARLLGKQVVGLRSDTRQPFGDYSSRFGGIHFFPAFQCDYFLKVSPAACVDAVVDSIDSCLRRIARSKEQVKSKNVESLIKLAEKIFHGIDDIHSEEGLEKVVKRYVQSRDEVKRVLSVVSVSL
;
A
#
# COMPACT_ATOMS: atom_id res chain seq x y z
N MET A 1 -2.97 1.84 -19.77
CA MET A 1 -2.40 0.73 -18.96
C MET A 1 -2.99 0.85 -17.57
N VAL A 2 -3.52 -0.22 -16.98
CA VAL A 2 -4.10 -0.20 -15.63
C VAL A 2 -2.99 -0.30 -14.60
N THR A 3 -3.00 0.58 -13.60
CA THR A 3 -2.04 0.60 -12.49
C THR A 3 -2.66 -0.04 -11.25
N VAL A 4 -1.98 -1.03 -10.67
CA VAL A 4 -2.44 -1.79 -9.50
C VAL A 4 -1.54 -1.49 -8.31
N TYR A 5 -2.10 -1.00 -7.21
CA TYR A 5 -1.41 -0.94 -5.93
C TYR A 5 -1.48 -2.32 -5.27
N PHE A 6 -0.33 -2.92 -4.98
CA PHE A 6 -0.27 -4.26 -4.39
C PHE A 6 0.03 -4.18 -2.89
N ALA A 7 -1.05 -4.14 -2.11
CA ALA A 7 -1.06 -4.20 -0.66
C ALA A 7 -0.80 -5.65 -0.20
N ALA A 8 0.35 -5.93 0.39
CA ALA A 8 0.67 -7.27 0.86
C ALA A 8 1.62 -7.26 2.07
N PRO A 9 1.47 -8.23 3.00
CA PRO A 9 2.46 -8.44 4.05
C PRO A 9 3.83 -8.74 3.47
N LEU A 10 4.86 -8.34 4.21
CA LEU A 10 6.28 -8.51 3.86
C LEU A 10 7.11 -9.00 5.06
N PHE A 11 6.49 -9.75 5.98
CA PHE A 11 7.11 -10.17 7.24
C PHE A 11 8.20 -11.23 7.05
N ASN A 12 8.17 -11.97 5.93
CA ASN A 12 9.13 -13.03 5.67
C ASN A 12 9.45 -13.19 4.18
N GLN A 13 10.50 -13.96 3.89
CA GLN A 13 10.97 -14.19 2.52
C GLN A 13 9.97 -14.93 1.64
N ALA A 14 9.10 -15.76 2.22
CA ALA A 14 8.10 -16.48 1.42
C ALA A 14 7.04 -15.51 0.90
N GLU A 15 6.56 -14.61 1.76
CA GLU A 15 5.65 -13.52 1.40
C GLU A 15 6.26 -12.59 0.35
N THR A 16 7.47 -12.06 0.60
CA THR A 16 8.09 -11.11 -0.34
C THR A 16 8.36 -11.72 -1.71
N ARG A 17 8.78 -13.00 -1.77
CA ARG A 17 8.94 -13.75 -3.03
C ARG A 17 7.62 -13.98 -3.73
N TYR A 18 6.57 -14.37 -2.99
CA TYR A 18 5.24 -14.59 -3.55
C TYR A 18 4.68 -13.30 -4.16
N ASN A 19 4.82 -12.17 -3.45
CA ASN A 19 4.43 -10.85 -3.92
C ASN A 19 5.19 -10.49 -5.22
N ALA A 20 6.51 -10.64 -5.24
CA ALA A 20 7.31 -10.37 -6.44
C ALA A 20 6.93 -11.24 -7.64
N GLU A 21 6.57 -12.50 -7.40
CA GLU A 21 6.23 -13.48 -8.43
C GLU A 21 4.84 -13.24 -9.05
N ILE A 22 3.88 -12.79 -8.23
CA ILE A 22 2.58 -12.27 -8.70
C ILE A 22 2.79 -10.99 -9.51
N THR A 23 3.55 -10.02 -8.97
CA THR A 23 3.87 -8.74 -9.63
C THR A 23 4.41 -8.96 -11.03
N LYS A 24 5.44 -9.80 -11.17
CA LYS A 24 6.05 -10.13 -12.47
C LYS A 24 5.06 -10.70 -13.47
N ARG A 25 4.10 -11.53 -13.04
CA ARG A 25 3.08 -12.12 -13.93
C ARG A 25 2.00 -11.12 -14.32
N LEU A 26 1.60 -10.25 -13.41
CA LEU A 26 0.68 -9.16 -13.72
C LEU A 26 1.32 -8.17 -14.71
N GLU A 27 2.60 -7.82 -14.50
CA GLU A 27 3.34 -6.96 -15.44
C GLU A 27 3.44 -7.58 -16.83
N LYS A 28 3.68 -8.91 -16.94
CA LYS A 28 3.62 -9.64 -18.21
C LYS A 28 2.25 -9.61 -18.89
N ARG A 29 1.16 -9.38 -18.15
CA ARG A 29 -0.19 -9.20 -18.70
C ARG A 29 -0.51 -7.76 -19.08
N GLY A 30 0.45 -6.84 -18.93
CA GLY A 30 0.31 -5.44 -19.30
C GLY A 30 -0.28 -4.55 -18.19
N TYR A 31 -0.21 -4.97 -16.93
CA TYR A 31 -0.48 -4.10 -15.79
C TYR A 31 0.79 -3.35 -15.38
N LYS A 32 0.65 -2.12 -14.89
CA LYS A 32 1.67 -1.49 -14.05
C LYS A 32 1.38 -1.90 -12.61
N VAL A 33 2.35 -2.42 -11.89
CA VAL A 33 2.18 -2.79 -10.48
C VAL A 33 3.04 -1.87 -9.63
N ILE A 34 2.43 -1.21 -8.67
CA ILE A 34 3.11 -0.51 -7.58
C ILE A 34 3.19 -1.48 -6.41
N LEU A 35 4.40 -1.90 -6.09
CA LEU A 35 4.69 -2.84 -5.01
C LEU A 35 5.53 -2.11 -3.95
N PRO A 36 4.94 -1.63 -2.83
CA PRO A 36 5.64 -0.76 -1.85
C PRO A 36 6.97 -1.31 -1.36
N GLN A 37 7.06 -2.62 -1.11
CA GLN A 37 8.31 -3.29 -0.69
C GLN A 37 9.44 -3.25 -1.74
N ARG A 38 9.14 -2.92 -3.00
CA ARG A 38 10.10 -2.80 -4.11
C ARG A 38 10.29 -1.33 -4.51
N ASP A 39 9.18 -0.60 -4.61
CA ASP A 39 9.13 0.75 -5.19
C ASP A 39 9.25 1.86 -4.13
N GLY A 40 9.22 1.51 -2.84
CA GLY A 40 9.38 2.43 -1.72
C GLY A 40 10.84 2.72 -1.36
N PHE A 41 11.06 3.37 -0.21
CA PHE A 41 12.40 3.81 0.19
C PHE A 41 13.33 2.67 0.61
N GLU A 42 14.62 2.83 0.29
CA GLU A 42 15.69 2.13 0.99
C GLU A 42 15.97 2.84 2.32
N PHE A 43 15.65 2.19 3.44
CA PHE A 43 15.70 2.82 4.77
C PHE A 43 17.07 3.38 5.15
N GLN A 44 18.16 2.72 4.75
CA GLN A 44 19.52 3.18 5.07
C GLN A 44 19.81 4.53 4.39
N ASN A 45 19.56 4.64 3.09
CA ASN A 45 19.83 5.86 2.32
C ASN A 45 18.94 7.01 2.81
N LEU A 46 17.65 6.73 3.10
CA LEU A 46 16.73 7.75 3.60
C LEU A 46 17.16 8.26 4.97
N THR A 47 17.54 7.35 5.89
CA THR A 47 18.02 7.70 7.23
C THR A 47 19.29 8.52 7.17
N GLU A 48 20.24 8.13 6.31
CA GLU A 48 21.49 8.86 6.11
C GLU A 48 21.23 10.31 5.66
N LEU A 49 20.40 10.50 4.63
CA LEU A 49 20.09 11.84 4.14
C LEU A 49 19.33 12.69 5.16
N LEU A 50 18.35 12.12 5.86
CA LEU A 50 17.63 12.83 6.91
C LEU A 50 18.56 13.30 8.03
N SER A 51 19.59 12.51 8.38
CA SER A 51 20.57 12.86 9.42
C SER A 51 21.41 14.11 9.09
N ARG A 52 21.48 14.51 7.82
CA ARG A 52 22.15 15.74 7.39
C ARG A 52 21.33 17.00 7.69
N HIS A 53 20.02 16.85 7.92
CA HIS A 53 19.07 17.96 8.06
C HIS A 53 18.29 17.97 9.38
N LEU A 54 18.25 16.84 10.10
CA LEU A 54 17.44 16.64 11.30
C LEU A 54 18.25 16.12 12.48
N GLU A 55 17.77 16.43 13.69
CA GLU A 55 18.29 15.86 14.92
C GLU A 55 17.95 14.37 15.02
N LYS A 56 18.84 13.57 15.63
CA LYS A 56 18.70 12.11 15.74
C LYS A 56 17.34 11.67 16.29
N ALA A 57 16.78 12.41 17.25
CA ALA A 57 15.50 12.10 17.87
C ALA A 57 14.29 12.27 16.92
N GLU A 58 14.46 12.94 15.79
CA GLU A 58 13.40 13.24 14.82
C GLU A 58 13.43 12.32 13.59
N ILE A 59 14.55 11.64 13.35
CA ILE A 59 14.78 10.86 12.12
C ILE A 59 13.78 9.71 11.99
N ASP A 60 13.59 8.92 13.05
CA ASP A 60 12.68 7.77 13.01
C ASP A 60 11.24 8.19 12.69
N ASN A 61 10.80 9.31 13.27
CA ASN A 61 9.48 9.89 12.97
C ASN A 61 9.41 10.35 11.51
N ALA A 62 10.44 11.05 11.02
CA ALA A 62 10.49 11.50 9.63
C ALA A 62 10.45 10.36 8.61
N VAL A 63 11.16 9.25 8.90
CA VAL A 63 11.12 8.03 8.08
C VAL A 63 9.69 7.46 8.03
N GLN A 64 9.04 7.30 9.19
CA GLN A 64 7.68 6.78 9.27
C GLN A 64 6.66 7.67 8.54
N GLU A 65 6.75 8.99 8.73
CA GLU A 65 5.89 9.97 8.06
C GLU A 65 6.08 9.95 6.54
N LEU A 66 7.32 9.86 6.06
CA LEU A 66 7.62 9.80 4.63
C LEU A 66 7.10 8.53 3.98
N ILE A 67 7.27 7.36 4.62
CA ILE A 67 6.71 6.09 4.14
C ILE A 67 5.19 6.19 4.06
N TYR A 68 4.55 6.66 5.13
CA TYR A 68 3.09 6.79 5.18
C TYR A 68 2.56 7.73 4.09
N LEU A 69 3.21 8.88 3.90
CA LEU A 69 2.84 9.85 2.87
C LEU A 69 3.08 9.31 1.46
N LEU A 70 4.13 8.53 1.23
CA LEU A 70 4.41 7.90 -0.05
C LEU A 70 3.33 6.86 -0.38
N ASP A 71 3.06 5.93 0.52
CA ASP A 71 2.14 4.82 0.27
C ASP A 71 0.70 5.30 0.17
N ILE A 72 0.21 6.02 1.18
CA ILE A 72 -1.20 6.46 1.27
C ILE A 72 -1.47 7.72 0.47
N GLY A 73 -0.48 8.61 0.36
CA GLY A 73 -0.65 9.92 -0.28
C GLY A 73 -0.23 9.98 -1.74
N CYS A 74 0.59 9.04 -2.23
CA CYS A 74 1.08 9.05 -3.61
C CYS A 74 0.76 7.73 -4.36
N PHE A 75 1.25 6.59 -3.87
CA PHE A 75 1.11 5.30 -4.54
C PHE A 75 -0.33 4.83 -4.64
N LEU A 76 -1.06 4.80 -3.53
CA LEU A 76 -2.45 4.37 -3.52
C LEU A 76 -3.35 5.31 -4.37
N PRO A 77 -3.29 6.66 -4.25
CA PRO A 77 -4.11 7.55 -5.07
C PRO A 77 -3.81 7.48 -6.57
N SER A 78 -2.55 7.23 -6.96
CA SER A 78 -2.13 7.12 -8.36
C SER A 78 -2.48 5.79 -9.03
N SER A 79 -2.94 4.80 -8.26
CA SER A 79 -3.40 3.51 -8.78
C SER A 79 -4.84 3.56 -9.32
N ASP A 80 -5.18 2.66 -10.24
CA ASP A 80 -6.55 2.46 -10.72
C ASP A 80 -7.33 1.47 -9.83
N ALA A 81 -6.63 0.51 -9.22
CA ALA A 81 -7.19 -0.50 -8.33
C ALA A 81 -6.16 -1.03 -7.33
N VAL A 82 -6.65 -1.78 -6.34
CA VAL A 82 -5.85 -2.39 -5.28
C VAL A 82 -5.96 -3.91 -5.35
N LEU A 83 -4.83 -4.60 -5.26
CA LEU A 83 -4.74 -6.02 -4.92
C LEU A 83 -4.29 -6.12 -3.46
N ALA A 84 -5.03 -6.83 -2.62
CA ALA A 84 -4.76 -6.94 -1.18
C ALA A 84 -4.60 -8.39 -0.74
N VAL A 85 -3.46 -8.77 -0.16
CA VAL A 85 -3.29 -10.11 0.46
C VAL A 85 -3.88 -10.10 1.86
N LEU A 86 -4.93 -10.90 2.07
CA LEU A 86 -5.70 -11.02 3.31
C LEU A 86 -5.53 -12.42 3.92
N ASN A 87 -4.28 -12.79 4.17
CA ASN A 87 -3.91 -13.99 4.91
C ASN A 87 -3.88 -13.70 6.41
N GLU A 88 -4.04 -14.73 7.25
CA GLU A 88 -3.93 -14.55 8.71
C GLU A 88 -2.45 -14.68 9.15
N PRO A 89 -2.02 -14.17 10.31
CA PRO A 89 -2.64 -13.00 10.94
C PRO A 89 -2.66 -11.84 9.94
N LEU A 90 -3.73 -11.06 9.98
CA LEU A 90 -3.88 -9.91 9.09
C LEU A 90 -2.76 -8.86 9.33
N ASP A 91 -2.30 -8.26 8.23
CA ASP A 91 -1.37 -7.15 8.26
C ASP A 91 -2.12 -5.82 8.52
N PRO A 92 -1.77 -5.07 9.58
CA PRO A 92 -2.42 -3.80 9.89
C PRO A 92 -2.27 -2.72 8.81
N GLY A 93 -1.12 -2.67 8.14
CA GLY A 93 -0.86 -1.76 7.03
C GLY A 93 -1.80 -2.04 5.86
N VAL A 94 -1.93 -3.31 5.46
CA VAL A 94 -2.87 -3.74 4.42
C VAL A 94 -4.32 -3.35 4.76
N ILE A 95 -4.72 -3.50 6.03
CA ILE A 95 -6.06 -3.07 6.48
C ILE A 95 -6.24 -1.57 6.31
N VAL A 96 -5.25 -0.75 6.69
CA VAL A 96 -5.32 0.71 6.52
C VAL A 96 -5.41 1.08 5.04
N GLU A 97 -4.59 0.47 4.20
CA GLU A 97 -4.54 0.73 2.76
C GLU A 97 -5.87 0.45 2.06
N ILE A 98 -6.49 -0.72 2.31
CA ILE A 98 -7.79 -1.04 1.69
C ILE A 98 -8.92 -0.14 2.19
N CYS A 99 -8.84 0.35 3.43
CA CYS A 99 -9.81 1.32 3.95
C CYS A 99 -9.67 2.66 3.22
N TYR A 100 -8.45 3.16 3.02
CA TYR A 100 -8.21 4.36 2.22
C TYR A 100 -8.62 4.16 0.76
N ALA A 101 -8.36 2.98 0.17
CA ALA A 101 -8.77 2.64 -1.18
C ALA A 101 -10.28 2.80 -1.36
N ARG A 102 -11.06 2.31 -0.38
CA ARG A 102 -12.52 2.42 -0.35
C ARG A 102 -12.99 3.87 -0.27
N LEU A 103 -12.36 4.71 0.54
CA LEU A 103 -12.66 6.15 0.61
C LEU A 103 -12.37 6.87 -0.72
N LEU A 104 -11.29 6.48 -1.39
CA LEU A 104 -10.87 6.99 -2.70
C LEU A 104 -11.63 6.39 -3.88
N GLY A 105 -12.66 5.57 -3.62
CA GLY A 105 -13.48 4.93 -4.66
C GLY A 105 -12.70 3.94 -5.53
N LYS A 106 -11.52 3.50 -5.09
CA LYS A 106 -10.71 2.47 -5.76
C LYS A 106 -11.37 1.11 -5.53
N GLN A 107 -11.32 0.26 -6.54
CA GLN A 107 -11.79 -1.11 -6.41
C GLN A 107 -10.72 -1.99 -5.80
N VAL A 108 -11.13 -2.87 -4.88
CA VAL A 108 -10.22 -3.72 -4.11
C VAL A 108 -10.46 -5.19 -4.46
N VAL A 109 -9.42 -5.87 -4.92
CA VAL A 109 -9.38 -7.33 -5.09
C VAL A 109 -8.66 -7.92 -3.87
N GLY A 110 -9.41 -8.51 -2.95
CA GLY A 110 -8.86 -9.27 -1.84
C GLY A 110 -8.42 -10.66 -2.30
N LEU A 111 -7.21 -11.08 -1.94
CA LEU A 111 -6.63 -12.38 -2.20
C LEU A 111 -6.40 -13.11 -0.88
N ARG A 112 -6.97 -14.29 -0.75
CA ARG A 112 -6.71 -15.22 0.34
C ARG A 112 -6.14 -16.51 -0.22
N SER A 113 -4.90 -16.83 0.17
CA SER A 113 -4.17 -18.04 -0.20
C SER A 113 -3.72 -18.89 0.99
N ASP A 114 -4.18 -18.55 2.19
CA ASP A 114 -3.75 -19.15 3.45
C ASP A 114 -4.72 -20.22 3.99
N THR A 115 -4.19 -21.16 4.78
CA THR A 115 -4.93 -22.29 5.38
C THR A 115 -5.52 -21.98 6.75
N ARG A 116 -5.00 -20.99 7.48
CA ARG A 116 -5.41 -20.68 8.87
C ARG A 116 -6.83 -20.14 8.94
N GLN A 117 -7.68 -20.71 9.78
CA GLN A 117 -9.12 -20.41 9.82
C GLN A 117 -9.61 -20.04 11.24
N PRO A 118 -9.17 -18.92 11.83
CA PRO A 118 -9.55 -18.55 13.19
C PRO A 118 -11.03 -18.16 13.34
N PHE A 119 -11.74 -17.82 12.25
CA PHE A 119 -13.11 -17.30 12.28
C PHE A 119 -14.10 -18.11 11.43
N GLY A 120 -13.91 -19.43 11.35
CA GLY A 120 -14.82 -20.34 10.66
C GLY A 120 -14.06 -21.47 9.95
N ASP A 121 -14.60 -21.94 8.83
CA ASP A 121 -13.93 -22.92 7.97
C ASP A 121 -13.62 -22.34 6.57
N TYR A 122 -12.82 -23.03 5.77
CA TYR A 122 -12.49 -22.60 4.40
C TYR A 122 -13.71 -22.55 3.46
N SER A 123 -14.73 -23.37 3.72
CA SER A 123 -15.96 -23.41 2.92
C SER A 123 -16.83 -22.17 3.13
N SER A 124 -16.71 -21.50 4.29
CA SER A 124 -17.37 -20.25 4.60
C SER A 124 -17.11 -19.16 3.55
N ARG A 125 -17.98 -18.16 3.47
CA ARG A 125 -17.93 -17.08 2.46
C ARG A 125 -16.54 -16.47 2.29
N PHE A 126 -15.82 -16.23 3.39
CA PHE A 126 -14.50 -15.60 3.39
C PHE A 126 -13.36 -16.58 3.76
N GLY A 127 -13.65 -17.87 3.83
CA GLY A 127 -12.65 -18.91 4.04
C GLY A 127 -12.01 -18.89 5.42
N GLY A 128 -12.75 -18.45 6.45
CA GLY A 128 -12.32 -18.51 7.85
C GLY A 128 -11.40 -17.38 8.31
N ILE A 129 -11.18 -16.33 7.52
CA ILE A 129 -10.51 -15.09 8.00
C ILE A 129 -11.43 -14.26 8.87
N HIS A 130 -10.84 -13.35 9.63
CA HIS A 130 -11.58 -12.23 10.17
C HIS A 130 -12.27 -11.47 9.02
N PHE A 131 -13.58 -11.37 9.07
CA PHE A 131 -14.39 -10.99 7.90
C PHE A 131 -14.42 -9.47 7.63
N PHE A 132 -13.95 -8.63 8.57
CA PHE A 132 -14.03 -7.17 8.41
C PHE A 132 -13.27 -6.64 7.17
N PRO A 133 -12.00 -7.04 6.92
CA PRO A 133 -11.29 -6.64 5.71
C PRO A 133 -11.96 -7.15 4.43
N ALA A 134 -12.61 -8.33 4.48
CA ALA A 134 -13.30 -8.88 3.31
C ALA A 134 -14.47 -7.99 2.85
N PHE A 135 -15.15 -7.31 3.77
CA PHE A 135 -16.19 -6.33 3.44
C PHE A 135 -15.65 -5.02 2.84
N GLN A 136 -14.34 -4.79 2.89
CA GLN A 136 -13.69 -3.69 2.16
C GLN A 136 -13.34 -4.07 0.72
N CYS A 137 -13.57 -5.33 0.31
CA CYS A 137 -13.25 -5.81 -1.03
C CYS A 137 -14.45 -5.70 -1.98
N ASP A 138 -14.16 -5.41 -3.25
CA ASP A 138 -15.09 -5.55 -4.37
C ASP A 138 -15.18 -7.00 -4.84
N TYR A 139 -14.02 -7.65 -4.91
CA TYR A 139 -13.86 -9.06 -5.25
C TYR A 139 -13.03 -9.72 -4.16
N PHE A 140 -13.47 -10.88 -3.68
CA PHE A 140 -12.76 -11.63 -2.67
C PHE A 140 -12.42 -13.03 -3.20
N LEU A 141 -11.15 -13.23 -3.55
CA LEU A 141 -10.62 -14.45 -4.12
C LEU A 141 -10.15 -15.38 -3.01
N LYS A 142 -10.83 -16.50 -2.85
CA LYS A 142 -10.33 -17.65 -2.09
C LYS A 142 -9.64 -18.58 -3.07
N VAL A 143 -8.31 -18.65 -3.01
CA VAL A 143 -7.53 -19.58 -3.83
C VAL A 143 -7.01 -20.72 -2.97
N SER A 144 -6.95 -21.91 -3.55
CA SER A 144 -6.33 -23.04 -2.88
C SER A 144 -4.89 -22.67 -2.49
N PRO A 145 -4.44 -22.96 -1.27
CA PRO A 145 -3.04 -22.76 -0.87
C PRO A 145 -2.04 -23.56 -1.73
N ALA A 146 -2.52 -24.62 -2.40
CA ALA A 146 -1.74 -25.41 -3.35
C ALA A 146 -1.85 -24.93 -4.81
N ALA A 147 -2.61 -23.87 -5.08
CA ALA A 147 -2.74 -23.33 -6.43
C ALA A 147 -1.39 -22.78 -6.91
N CYS A 148 -1.03 -23.09 -8.17
CA CYS A 148 0.13 -22.47 -8.79
C CYS A 148 -0.11 -20.97 -8.99
N VAL A 149 0.97 -20.18 -9.03
CA VAL A 149 0.89 -18.72 -9.13
C VAL A 149 0.16 -18.27 -10.40
N ASP A 150 0.29 -19.00 -11.51
CA ASP A 150 -0.39 -18.66 -12.76
C ASP A 150 -1.92 -18.69 -12.63
N ALA A 151 -2.46 -19.73 -11.98
CA ALA A 151 -3.91 -19.85 -11.74
C ALA A 151 -4.42 -18.76 -10.78
N VAL A 152 -3.61 -18.37 -9.79
CA VAL A 152 -3.92 -17.24 -8.90
C VAL A 152 -3.98 -15.95 -9.71
N VAL A 153 -2.97 -15.71 -10.56
CA VAL A 153 -2.91 -14.51 -11.40
C VAL A 153 -4.03 -14.47 -12.44
N ASP A 154 -4.44 -15.61 -13.00
CA ASP A 154 -5.63 -15.69 -13.87
C ASP A 154 -6.90 -15.20 -13.16
N SER A 155 -7.06 -15.60 -11.91
CA SER A 155 -8.21 -15.19 -11.08
C SER A 155 -8.16 -13.69 -10.78
N ILE A 156 -6.97 -13.16 -10.44
CA ILE A 156 -6.75 -11.73 -10.22
C ILE A 156 -7.04 -10.94 -11.50
N ASP A 157 -6.46 -11.33 -12.64
CA ASP A 157 -6.65 -10.69 -13.94
C ASP A 157 -8.13 -10.66 -14.34
N SER A 158 -8.87 -11.75 -14.11
CA SER A 158 -10.31 -11.82 -14.34
C SER A 158 -11.08 -10.77 -13.53
N CYS A 159 -10.70 -10.51 -12.28
CA CYS A 159 -11.29 -9.45 -11.46
C CYS A 159 -10.86 -8.06 -11.93
N LEU A 160 -9.57 -7.85 -12.20
CA LEU A 160 -9.03 -6.56 -12.65
C LEU A 160 -9.62 -6.12 -13.99
N ARG A 161 -9.88 -7.03 -14.93
CA ARG A 161 -10.55 -6.71 -16.21
C ARG A 161 -11.98 -6.21 -16.05
N ARG A 162 -12.63 -6.52 -14.92
CA ARG A 162 -13.98 -6.06 -14.59
C ARG A 162 -13.96 -4.75 -13.80
N ILE A 163 -12.80 -4.13 -13.62
CA ILE A 163 -12.70 -2.81 -12.99
C ILE A 163 -13.55 -1.84 -13.81
N ALA A 164 -14.61 -1.33 -13.18
CA ALA A 164 -15.39 -0.22 -13.71
C ALA A 164 -14.69 1.09 -13.34
N ARG A 165 -14.85 2.12 -14.17
CA ARG A 165 -14.35 3.46 -13.83
C ARG A 165 -15.05 3.95 -12.55
N SER A 166 -14.29 3.94 -11.46
CA SER A 166 -14.46 4.54 -10.13
C SER A 166 -15.86 4.45 -9.50
N LYS A 167 -15.93 3.85 -8.31
CA LYS A 167 -17.05 4.05 -7.39
C LYS A 167 -17.08 5.51 -6.93
N GLU A 168 -18.26 5.98 -6.51
CA GLU A 168 -18.40 7.30 -5.90
C GLU A 168 -17.41 7.45 -4.73
N GLN A 169 -16.62 8.52 -4.78
CA GLN A 169 -15.59 8.80 -3.79
C GLN A 169 -16.21 9.52 -2.59
N VAL A 170 -15.80 9.12 -1.39
CA VAL A 170 -16.19 9.84 -0.17
C VAL A 170 -15.30 11.07 -0.06
N LYS A 171 -15.89 12.26 -0.12
CA LYS A 171 -15.15 13.51 0.08
C LYS A 171 -14.72 13.63 1.55
N SER A 172 -13.42 13.61 1.80
CA SER A 172 -12.82 13.80 3.11
C SER A 172 -11.73 14.84 3.04
N LYS A 173 -11.90 15.95 3.77
CA LYS A 173 -10.90 17.03 3.84
C LYS A 173 -9.54 16.54 4.36
N ASN A 174 -9.55 15.57 5.27
CA ASN A 174 -8.32 15.00 5.83
C ASN A 174 -7.56 14.22 4.76
N VAL A 175 -8.26 13.36 4.01
CA VAL A 175 -7.66 12.58 2.90
C VAL A 175 -7.16 13.53 1.80
N GLU A 176 -7.95 14.54 1.43
CA GLU A 176 -7.53 15.54 0.44
C GLU A 176 -6.29 16.33 0.88
N SER A 177 -6.20 16.69 2.16
CA SER A 177 -5.03 17.42 2.69
C SER A 177 -3.78 16.55 2.73
N LEU A 178 -3.93 15.28 3.08
CA LEU A 178 -2.86 14.28 3.04
C LEU A 178 -2.31 14.11 1.62
N ILE A 179 -3.20 13.93 0.63
CA ILE A 179 -2.79 13.78 -0.78
C ILE A 179 -2.10 15.05 -1.29
N LYS A 180 -2.62 16.24 -0.97
CA LYS A 180 -1.97 17.51 -1.36
C LYS A 180 -0.58 17.67 -0.73
N LEU A 181 -0.41 17.28 0.52
CA LEU A 181 0.88 17.31 1.19
C LEU A 181 1.86 16.31 0.54
N ALA A 182 1.42 15.09 0.27
CA ALA A 182 2.23 14.10 -0.43
C ALA A 182 2.62 14.59 -1.83
N GLU A 183 1.69 15.15 -2.59
CA GLU A 183 1.96 15.77 -3.89
C GLU A 183 3.04 16.86 -3.78
N LYS A 184 2.92 17.76 -2.80
CA LYS A 184 3.93 18.81 -2.57
C LYS A 184 5.34 18.24 -2.32
N ILE A 185 5.44 17.10 -1.65
CA ILE A 185 6.73 16.45 -1.35
C ILE A 185 7.24 15.68 -2.58
N PHE A 186 6.41 14.85 -3.22
CA PHE A 186 6.84 13.86 -4.21
C PHE A 186 6.68 14.30 -5.67
N HIS A 187 5.95 15.39 -5.97
CA HIS A 187 5.62 15.78 -7.35
C HIS A 187 6.87 15.92 -8.24
N GLY A 188 6.83 15.23 -9.38
CA GLY A 188 7.89 15.25 -10.40
C GLY A 188 9.21 14.61 -9.95
N ILE A 189 9.19 13.75 -8.92
CA ILE A 189 10.34 12.94 -8.51
C ILE A 189 10.06 11.50 -8.96
N ASP A 190 10.55 11.15 -10.14
CA ASP A 190 10.28 9.85 -10.75
C ASP A 190 11.21 8.72 -10.23
N ASP A 191 12.33 9.08 -9.61
CA ASP A 191 13.32 8.14 -9.08
C ASP A 191 13.73 8.50 -7.65
N ILE A 192 13.02 7.92 -6.68
CA ILE A 192 13.30 8.09 -5.24
C ILE A 192 14.45 7.20 -4.74
N HIS A 193 15.02 6.34 -5.59
CA HIS A 193 16.19 5.52 -5.25
C HIS A 193 17.51 6.22 -5.58
N SER A 194 17.48 7.18 -6.50
CA SER A 194 18.62 8.07 -6.75
C SER A 194 18.91 9.01 -5.57
N GLU A 195 20.19 9.30 -5.32
CA GLU A 195 20.59 10.29 -4.31
C GLU A 195 19.97 11.66 -4.59
N GLU A 196 19.92 12.08 -5.87
CA GLU A 196 19.32 13.37 -6.27
C GLU A 196 17.81 13.43 -5.97
N GLY A 197 17.07 12.37 -6.32
CA GLY A 197 15.64 12.30 -6.04
C GLY A 197 15.34 12.29 -4.56
N LEU A 198 16.11 11.52 -3.79
CA LEU A 198 15.93 11.40 -2.35
C LEU A 198 16.30 12.70 -1.62
N GLU A 199 17.35 13.41 -2.04
CA GLU A 199 17.70 14.74 -1.50
C GLU A 199 16.57 15.75 -1.76
N LYS A 200 15.93 15.71 -2.93
CA LYS A 200 14.75 16.56 -3.23
C LYS A 200 13.58 16.23 -2.31
N VAL A 201 13.29 14.95 -2.08
CA VAL A 201 12.24 14.51 -1.14
C VAL A 201 12.53 15.03 0.27
N VAL A 202 13.73 14.76 0.80
CA VAL A 202 14.13 15.16 2.15
C VAL A 202 14.06 16.67 2.32
N LYS A 203 14.59 17.44 1.36
CA LYS A 203 14.53 18.91 1.41
C LYS A 203 13.09 19.43 1.44
N ARG A 204 12.20 18.89 0.59
CA ARG A 204 10.78 19.30 0.55
C ARG A 204 10.02 18.89 1.82
N TYR A 205 10.35 17.73 2.39
CA TYR A 205 9.82 17.29 3.67
C TYR A 205 10.24 18.23 4.80
N VAL A 206 11.53 18.56 4.90
CA VAL A 206 12.08 19.50 5.90
C VAL A 206 11.39 20.86 5.80
N GLN A 207 11.19 21.36 4.58
CA GLN A 207 10.46 22.61 4.32
C GLN A 207 8.96 22.55 4.66
N SER A 208 8.38 21.35 4.76
CA SER A 208 6.95 21.13 4.98
C SER A 208 6.63 20.60 6.38
N ARG A 209 7.59 20.52 7.31
CA ARG A 209 7.40 19.86 8.62
C ARG A 209 6.23 20.38 9.45
N ASP A 210 6.01 21.69 9.48
CA ASP A 210 4.86 22.24 10.22
C ASP A 210 3.53 21.83 9.60
N GLU A 211 3.49 21.68 8.28
CA GLU A 211 2.33 21.17 7.56
C GLU A 211 2.14 19.68 7.79
N VAL A 212 3.22 18.90 7.78
CA VAL A 212 3.19 17.46 8.13
C VAL A 212 2.60 17.26 9.53
N LYS A 213 3.09 18.00 10.53
CA LYS A 213 2.56 17.94 11.91
C LYS A 213 1.07 18.28 11.98
N ARG A 214 0.61 19.27 11.21
CA ARG A 214 -0.81 19.65 11.17
C ARG A 214 -1.69 18.61 10.44
N VAL A 215 -1.21 18.05 9.33
CA VAL A 215 -1.98 17.13 8.48
C VAL A 215 -2.06 15.74 9.10
N LEU A 216 -0.96 15.23 9.65
CA LEU A 216 -0.94 13.92 10.32
C LEU A 216 -1.50 14.01 11.74
N SER A 217 -1.29 15.14 12.43
CA SER A 217 -1.95 15.48 13.71
C SER A 217 -1.82 14.44 14.83
N VAL A 218 -0.79 13.61 14.81
CA VAL A 218 -0.55 12.58 15.84
C VAL A 218 0.22 13.18 17.00
N VAL A 219 -0.33 13.10 18.22
CA VAL A 219 0.38 13.45 19.47
C VAL A 219 0.59 12.17 20.26
N SER A 220 1.84 11.74 20.39
CA SER A 220 2.20 10.65 21.29
C SER A 220 2.26 11.19 22.73
N VAL A 221 1.48 10.59 23.63
CA VAL A 221 1.50 10.91 25.07
C VAL A 221 2.00 9.67 25.80
N SER A 222 3.12 9.81 26.51
CA SER A 222 3.59 8.79 27.44
C SER A 222 3.00 9.08 28.83
N LEU A 223 2.49 8.04 29.49
CA LEU A 223 2.08 8.08 30.89
C LEU A 223 3.29 8.00 31.83
#